data_AF-A0A932R653-F1
#
_entry.id   AF-A0A932R653-F1
#
_cell.length_a   1.000
_cell.length_b   1.000
_cell.length_c   1.000
_cell.angle_alpha   90.00
_cell.angle_beta   90.00
_cell.angle_gamma   90.00
#
_symmetry.space_group_name_H-M   'P 1'
#
loop_
_entity.id
_entity.type
_entity.pdbx_description
1 polymer ?
#
loop_
_entity_poly.entity_id
_entity_poly.type
_entity_poly.pdbx_seq_one_letter_code
_entity_poly.pdbx_strand_id
1 'polypeptide(L)'
;MKRIAQFSLLLMGVLVALAGCSVTDVVLPYTPSASRSDSDTLLTSQELPGTFENGIDNTEFFAILDAWIAEQIDDVTFFRAVDIWVSEETISLHEGDRNGPFQLEKIFPDHVTGLAFREYPIAIDKGSPVTLQIGDRVSNGCTVNLRLVSIKATTATFIKWTDTARPCPICLAENTLIETPLGTVPVQQLKAGMAIWSVNLAGERIPEIIVKTSMTPVPATHRVVHLRFDDGREVFVSPGHPTIDGRHVGDLKAGQFYNGSAILMAELIPYAYEATYDILPSGETGFYWANGVLLGSTLH
;
A
#
# COMPACT_ATOMS: atom_id res chain seq x y z
N MET A 1 -9.82 3.53 34.56
CA MET A 1 -10.32 2.19 34.15
C MET A 1 -11.85 2.13 34.01
N LYS A 2 -12.68 2.44 35.03
CA LYS A 2 -14.17 2.37 34.91
C LYS A 2 -14.77 3.07 33.67
N ARG A 3 -14.26 4.24 33.26
CA ARG A 3 -14.71 4.96 32.04
C ARG A 3 -14.44 4.23 30.72
N ILE A 4 -13.39 3.40 30.63
CA ILE A 4 -13.04 2.66 29.40
C ILE A 4 -14.06 1.55 29.14
N ALA A 5 -14.51 0.86 30.20
CA ALA A 5 -15.55 -0.17 30.09
C ALA A 5 -16.91 0.39 29.64
N GLN A 6 -17.27 1.61 30.08
CA GLN A 6 -18.48 2.30 29.58
C GLN A 6 -18.35 2.68 28.10
N PHE A 7 -17.16 3.08 27.64
CA PHE A 7 -16.92 3.43 26.24
C PHE A 7 -17.04 2.22 25.29
N SER A 8 -16.51 1.06 25.68
CA SER A 8 -16.68 -0.18 24.91
C SER A 8 -18.14 -0.62 24.76
N LEU A 9 -18.97 -0.47 25.81
CA LEU A 9 -20.39 -0.79 25.73
C LEU A 9 -21.16 0.19 24.82
N LEU A 10 -20.85 1.49 24.88
CA LEU A 10 -21.50 2.49 24.02
C LEU A 10 -21.17 2.25 22.54
N LEU A 11 -19.91 1.96 22.23
CA LEU A 11 -19.46 1.71 20.86
C LEU A 11 -20.09 0.43 20.27
N MET A 12 -20.26 -0.62 21.08
CA MET A 12 -21.02 -1.81 20.68
C MET A 12 -22.51 -1.49 20.45
N GLY A 13 -23.13 -0.65 21.28
CA GLY A 13 -24.53 -0.22 21.08
C GLY A 13 -24.74 0.51 19.76
N VAL A 14 -23.83 1.44 19.40
CA VAL A 14 -23.86 2.18 18.13
C VAL A 14 -23.64 1.25 16.93
N LEU A 15 -22.71 0.29 17.02
CA LEU A 15 -22.47 -0.71 15.97
C LEU A 15 -23.66 -1.65 15.75
N VAL A 16 -24.38 -2.05 16.81
CA VAL A 16 -25.60 -2.87 16.69
C VAL A 16 -26.75 -2.07 16.05
N ALA A 17 -26.90 -0.78 16.39
CA ALA A 17 -27.90 0.09 15.78
C ALA A 17 -27.67 0.29 14.27
N LEU A 18 -26.41 0.44 13.84
CA LEU A 18 -26.03 0.56 12.42
C LEU A 18 -26.23 -0.74 11.61
N ALA A 19 -26.39 -1.89 12.27
CA ALA A 19 -26.60 -3.19 11.62
C ALA A 19 -28.08 -3.61 11.50
N GLY A 20 -29.03 -2.86 12.08
CA GLY A 20 -30.47 -3.08 11.89
C GLY A 20 -31.10 -4.28 12.63
N CYS A 21 -30.41 -4.87 13.62
CA CYS A 21 -30.94 -5.98 14.42
C CYS A 21 -31.72 -5.49 15.66
N SER A 22 -32.86 -6.11 15.98
CA SER A 22 -33.62 -5.75 17.19
C SER A 22 -32.99 -6.28 18.47
N VAL A 23 -32.85 -5.42 19.47
CA VAL A 23 -32.24 -5.74 20.76
C VAL A 23 -33.27 -6.38 21.69
N THR A 24 -33.50 -7.68 21.58
CA THR A 24 -34.32 -8.45 22.55
C THR A 24 -33.71 -9.77 23.03
N ASP A 25 -32.84 -10.44 22.25
CA ASP A 25 -32.28 -11.75 22.64
C ASP A 25 -30.74 -11.77 22.61
N VAL A 26 -30.11 -11.23 23.67
CA VAL A 26 -28.69 -11.47 23.97
C VAL A 26 -28.57 -12.02 25.39
N VAL A 27 -28.71 -13.34 25.51
CA VAL A 27 -28.44 -14.08 26.76
C VAL A 27 -26.95 -14.38 26.83
N LEU A 28 -26.25 -13.75 27.76
CA LEU A 28 -24.82 -13.99 28.00
C LEU A 28 -24.61 -15.24 28.88
N PRO A 29 -23.65 -16.14 28.56
CA PRO A 29 -23.34 -17.28 29.41
C PRO A 29 -22.58 -16.85 30.68
N TYR A 30 -23.06 -17.32 31.83
CA TYR A 30 -22.49 -17.07 33.14
C TYR A 30 -21.56 -18.22 33.58
N THR A 31 -20.32 -17.93 33.95
CA THR A 31 -19.52 -18.79 34.86
C THR A 31 -18.55 -17.95 35.70
N PRO A 32 -18.16 -18.38 36.92
CA PRO A 32 -17.81 -17.42 37.99
C PRO A 32 -16.40 -17.52 38.58
N SER A 33 -16.11 -16.53 39.43
CA SER A 33 -15.16 -16.50 40.57
C SER A 33 -13.68 -16.11 40.35
N ALA A 34 -13.29 -15.00 40.98
CA ALA A 34 -12.13 -14.90 41.90
C ALA A 34 -12.15 -13.55 42.70
N SER A 35 -12.78 -13.58 43.88
CA SER A 35 -12.54 -12.79 45.12
C SER A 35 -12.01 -11.34 45.14
N ARG A 36 -12.74 -10.49 45.92
CA ARG A 36 -12.32 -9.27 46.67
C ARG A 36 -11.81 -8.06 45.84
N SER A 37 -11.98 -6.78 46.23
CA SER A 37 -12.95 -6.02 47.06
C SER A 37 -12.56 -4.51 46.90
N ASP A 38 -13.21 -3.44 47.39
CA ASP A 38 -14.31 -3.17 48.34
C ASP A 38 -15.13 -1.93 47.86
N SER A 39 -16.20 -1.58 48.59
CA SER A 39 -16.86 -0.25 48.73
C SER A 39 -17.40 0.50 47.49
N ASP A 40 -18.73 0.51 47.42
CA ASP A 40 -19.65 1.64 47.18
C ASP A 40 -19.13 2.93 46.49
N THR A 41 -19.71 3.21 45.32
CA THR A 41 -20.35 4.52 45.10
C THR A 41 -21.47 4.36 44.07
N LEU A 42 -22.72 4.53 44.50
CA LEU A 42 -23.87 4.69 43.60
C LEU A 42 -23.74 6.03 42.88
N LEU A 43 -23.72 5.99 41.54
CA LEU A 43 -24.07 7.16 40.72
C LEU A 43 -25.36 6.82 39.98
N THR A 44 -26.39 7.60 40.29
CA THR A 44 -27.72 7.53 39.70
C THR A 44 -27.68 7.70 38.19
N SER A 45 -28.53 6.95 37.50
CA SER A 45 -28.83 7.15 36.08
C SER A 45 -29.38 8.56 35.87
N GLN A 46 -28.62 9.41 35.17
CA GLN A 46 -29.14 10.66 34.63
C GLN A 46 -29.91 10.31 33.35
N GLU A 47 -31.17 10.72 33.28
CA GLU A 47 -32.07 10.36 32.18
C GLU A 47 -31.58 10.97 30.86
N LEU A 48 -31.57 10.17 29.78
CA LEU A 48 -31.34 10.67 28.42
C LEU A 48 -32.60 11.41 27.95
N PRO A 49 -32.52 12.67 27.49
CA PRO A 49 -33.66 13.38 26.97
C PRO A 49 -33.99 12.93 25.54
N GLY A 50 -35.22 12.48 25.32
CA GLY A 50 -35.86 12.43 24.01
C GLY A 50 -35.61 11.17 23.17
N THR A 51 -36.69 10.47 22.85
CA THR A 51 -36.78 9.63 21.65
C THR A 51 -36.84 10.52 20.42
N PHE A 52 -35.86 10.43 19.52
CA PHE A 52 -35.88 11.14 18.24
C PHE A 52 -36.62 10.32 17.18
N GLU A 53 -37.69 10.89 16.62
CA GLU A 53 -38.40 10.31 15.48
C GLU A 53 -37.61 10.49 14.17
N ASN A 54 -37.95 9.69 13.16
CA ASN A 54 -37.20 9.59 11.90
C ASN A 54 -37.10 10.93 11.14
N GLY A 55 -35.88 11.37 10.84
CA GLY A 55 -35.64 12.43 9.84
C GLY A 55 -34.57 13.44 10.22
N ILE A 56 -33.31 12.99 10.34
CA ILE A 56 -32.14 13.88 10.43
C ILE A 56 -31.28 13.59 9.19
N ASP A 57 -31.00 14.61 8.37
CA ASP A 57 -30.02 14.49 7.27
C ASP A 57 -28.61 14.38 7.86
N ASN A 58 -27.70 13.66 7.19
CA ASN A 58 -26.36 13.37 7.68
C ASN A 58 -25.62 14.64 8.13
N THR A 59 -25.84 15.77 7.45
CA THR A 59 -25.25 17.07 7.80
C THR A 59 -25.69 17.60 9.17
N GLU A 60 -26.95 17.41 9.56
CA GLU A 60 -27.43 17.80 10.90
C GLU A 60 -26.94 16.81 11.97
N PHE A 61 -26.83 15.52 11.65
CA PHE A 61 -26.26 14.53 12.57
C PHE A 61 -24.80 14.83 12.91
N PHE A 62 -23.97 15.18 11.91
CA PHE A 62 -22.59 15.59 12.16
C PHE A 62 -22.52 16.91 12.95
N ALA A 63 -23.37 17.90 12.66
CA ALA A 63 -23.40 19.16 13.42
C ALA A 63 -23.76 18.96 14.91
N ILE A 64 -24.70 18.06 15.22
CA ILE A 64 -25.07 17.72 16.61
C ILE A 64 -23.94 16.94 17.30
N LEU A 65 -23.28 16.02 16.58
CA LEU A 65 -22.15 15.26 17.09
C LEU A 65 -20.94 16.16 17.39
N ASP A 66 -20.61 17.09 16.48
CA ASP A 66 -19.52 18.06 16.64
C ASP A 66 -19.78 19.00 17.83
N ALA A 67 -21.02 19.49 17.98
CA ALA A 67 -21.42 20.32 19.12
C ALA A 67 -21.30 19.56 20.46
N TRP A 68 -21.74 18.30 20.51
CA TRP A 68 -21.67 17.47 21.72
C TRP A 68 -20.22 17.09 22.10
N ILE A 69 -19.35 16.86 21.10
CA ILE A 69 -17.93 16.60 21.31
C ILE A 69 -17.22 17.87 21.83
N ALA A 70 -17.54 19.04 21.28
CA ALA A 70 -16.97 20.32 21.70
C ALA A 70 -17.34 20.69 23.15
N GLU A 71 -18.50 20.26 23.65
CA GLU A 71 -18.94 20.53 25.03
C GLU A 71 -18.36 19.55 26.08
N GLN A 72 -17.73 18.44 25.65
CA GLN A 72 -17.16 17.41 26.52
C GLN A 72 -15.61 17.42 26.61
N ILE A 73 -14.91 18.10 25.69
CA ILE A 73 -13.45 17.98 25.53
C ILE A 73 -12.78 19.35 25.44
N ASP A 74 -12.39 19.88 26.60
CA ASP A 74 -11.74 21.19 26.77
C ASP A 74 -10.21 21.13 26.53
N ASP A 75 -9.76 20.33 25.55
CA ASP A 75 -8.34 20.15 25.20
C ASP A 75 -8.12 20.06 23.68
N VAL A 76 -7.38 21.03 23.14
CA VAL A 76 -7.23 21.34 21.70
C VAL A 76 -6.23 20.41 21.00
N THR A 77 -6.11 19.16 21.46
CA THR A 77 -5.12 18.18 20.98
C THR A 77 -5.71 16.93 20.34
N PHE A 78 -7.03 16.70 20.41
CA PHE A 78 -7.63 15.43 19.98
C PHE A 78 -7.97 15.33 18.47
N PHE A 79 -8.15 16.45 17.75
CA PHE A 79 -8.49 16.47 16.32
C PHE A 79 -7.28 16.29 15.37
N ARG A 80 -6.45 15.26 15.62
CA ARG A 80 -5.33 14.89 14.75
C ARG A 80 -5.16 13.38 14.51
N ALA A 81 -6.25 12.62 14.64
CA ALA A 81 -6.28 11.17 14.42
C ALA A 81 -7.44 10.72 13.52
N VAL A 82 -7.63 11.41 12.39
CA VAL A 82 -8.12 10.75 11.17
C VAL A 82 -6.93 10.73 10.24
N ASP A 83 -6.25 9.57 10.17
CA ASP A 83 -5.11 9.40 9.26
C ASP A 83 -5.62 9.45 7.82
N ILE A 84 -5.49 10.62 7.18
CA ILE A 84 -5.82 10.78 5.77
C ILE A 84 -4.63 10.22 4.97
N TRP A 85 -4.67 8.91 4.72
CA TRP A 85 -3.67 8.18 3.90
C TRP A 85 -3.64 8.58 2.41
N VAL A 86 -4.41 9.60 2.03
CA VAL A 86 -4.42 10.19 0.69
C VAL A 86 -4.10 11.68 0.83
N SER A 87 -2.89 12.08 0.46
CA SER A 87 -2.61 13.50 0.30
C SER A 87 -3.13 13.99 -1.06
N GLU A 88 -3.75 15.17 -1.09
CA GLU A 88 -4.17 15.83 -2.32
C GLU A 88 -3.51 17.22 -2.42
N GLU A 89 -2.92 17.53 -3.57
CA GLU A 89 -2.31 18.83 -3.85
C GLU A 89 -2.66 19.31 -5.26
N THR A 90 -2.82 20.62 -5.44
CA THR A 90 -2.96 21.23 -6.76
C THR A 90 -1.59 21.64 -7.28
N ILE A 91 -1.20 21.11 -8.43
CA ILE A 91 0.06 21.44 -9.11
C ILE A 91 -0.22 22.15 -10.44
N SER A 92 0.73 22.96 -10.90
CA SER A 92 0.67 23.61 -12.20
C SER A 92 1.96 23.37 -12.96
N LEU A 93 1.84 22.95 -14.22
CA LEU A 93 2.95 22.56 -15.09
C LEU A 93 2.96 23.42 -16.35
N HIS A 94 4.16 23.71 -16.85
CA HIS A 94 4.46 24.35 -18.13
C HIS A 94 5.09 23.32 -19.08
N GLU A 95 5.26 23.68 -20.35
CA GLU A 95 5.95 22.80 -21.31
C GLU A 95 7.40 22.54 -20.88
N GLY A 96 7.76 21.26 -20.74
CA GLY A 96 9.03 20.77 -20.21
C GLY A 96 8.97 20.29 -18.75
N ASP A 97 7.99 20.71 -17.96
CA ASP A 97 7.89 20.33 -16.55
C ASP A 97 7.49 18.84 -16.38
N ARG A 98 8.12 18.15 -15.43
CA ARG A 98 7.71 16.79 -14.99
C ARG A 98 7.32 16.81 -13.51
N ASN A 99 6.20 16.17 -13.17
CA ASN A 99 5.82 15.87 -11.80
C ASN A 99 5.32 14.43 -11.69
N GLY A 100 6.09 13.59 -10.96
CA GLY A 100 5.83 12.16 -10.81
C GLY A 100 5.63 11.46 -12.17
N PRO A 101 4.44 10.91 -12.44
CA PRO A 101 4.17 10.08 -13.62
C PRO A 101 3.93 10.84 -14.92
N PHE A 102 4.04 12.17 -14.96
CA PHE A 102 3.77 12.92 -16.17
C PHE A 102 4.78 14.03 -16.41
N GLN A 103 5.31 14.07 -17.63
CA GLN A 103 6.05 15.20 -18.19
C GLN A 103 5.20 15.86 -19.27
N LEU A 104 4.97 17.15 -19.12
CA LEU A 104 4.19 17.96 -20.07
C LEU A 104 5.08 18.40 -21.22
N GLU A 105 4.68 18.14 -22.47
CA GLU A 105 5.46 18.53 -23.66
C GLU A 105 4.79 19.66 -24.45
N LYS A 106 3.46 19.61 -24.63
CA LYS A 106 2.69 20.64 -25.33
C LYS A 106 1.35 20.93 -24.67
N ILE A 107 0.97 22.20 -24.70
CA ILE A 107 -0.34 22.68 -24.23
C ILE A 107 -1.17 23.15 -25.44
N PHE A 108 -2.42 22.67 -25.52
CA PHE A 108 -3.42 23.09 -26.49
C PHE A 108 -4.67 23.62 -25.76
N PRO A 109 -5.61 24.31 -26.43
CA PRO A 109 -6.76 24.93 -25.75
C PRO A 109 -7.68 23.96 -24.99
N ASP A 110 -7.74 22.70 -25.42
CA ASP A 110 -8.67 21.67 -24.93
C ASP A 110 -7.97 20.40 -24.38
N HIS A 111 -6.68 20.22 -24.66
CA HIS A 111 -5.89 19.07 -24.24
C HIS A 111 -4.41 19.41 -24.02
N VAL A 112 -3.66 18.46 -23.45
CA VAL A 112 -2.20 18.50 -23.40
C VAL A 112 -1.62 17.22 -23.99
N THR A 113 -0.38 17.27 -24.47
CA THR A 113 0.40 16.07 -24.79
C THR A 113 1.67 16.01 -23.96
N GLY A 114 2.13 14.79 -23.70
CA GLY A 114 3.36 14.57 -22.98
C GLY A 114 3.69 13.10 -22.82
N LEU A 115 4.56 12.80 -21.86
CA LEU A 115 5.06 11.46 -21.59
C LEU A 115 4.54 10.96 -20.24
N ALA A 116 3.85 9.81 -20.26
CA ALA A 116 3.45 9.07 -19.07
C ALA A 116 4.58 8.14 -18.62
N PHE A 117 5.03 8.32 -17.39
CA PHE A 117 6.03 7.47 -16.73
C PHE A 117 5.35 6.53 -15.76
N ARG A 118 5.55 5.24 -15.99
CA ARG A 118 5.17 4.19 -15.06
C ARG A 118 6.36 3.92 -14.14
N GLU A 119 6.11 3.88 -12.84
CA GLU A 119 7.05 3.45 -11.79
C GLU A 119 6.68 2.04 -11.28
N TYR A 120 5.41 1.62 -11.47
CA TYR A 120 4.85 0.35 -11.04
C TYR A 120 3.95 -0.28 -12.15
N PRO A 121 4.03 -1.58 -12.52
CA PRO A 121 4.77 -2.57 -11.78
C PRO A 121 6.25 -2.73 -12.14
N ILE A 122 6.58 -2.41 -13.37
CA ILE A 122 7.95 -2.29 -13.87
C ILE A 122 8.10 -0.83 -14.23
N ALA A 123 9.15 -0.19 -13.73
CA ALA A 123 9.40 1.19 -14.04
C ALA A 123 9.99 1.35 -15.45
N ILE A 124 9.67 2.46 -16.12
CA ILE A 124 10.02 2.67 -17.52
C ILE A 124 10.67 4.04 -17.70
N ASP A 125 11.99 4.07 -17.93
CA ASP A 125 12.75 5.29 -18.23
C ASP A 125 12.24 6.04 -19.46
N LYS A 126 11.72 5.28 -20.43
CA LYS A 126 11.09 5.81 -21.64
C LYS A 126 9.61 6.03 -21.39
N GLY A 127 9.25 7.26 -21.03
CA GLY A 127 7.86 7.65 -20.90
C GLY A 127 7.07 7.40 -22.20
N SER A 128 5.82 6.94 -22.06
CA SER A 128 4.95 6.63 -23.19
C SER A 128 4.16 7.87 -23.63
N PRO A 129 4.12 8.21 -24.94
CA PRO A 129 3.33 9.34 -25.43
C PRO A 129 1.86 9.21 -25.05
N VAL A 130 1.29 10.29 -24.51
CA VAL A 130 -0.10 10.38 -24.07
C VAL A 130 -0.69 11.75 -24.39
N THR A 131 -1.98 11.76 -24.70
CA THR A 131 -2.82 12.96 -24.79
C THR A 131 -3.80 12.94 -23.63
N LEU A 132 -3.92 14.04 -22.89
CA LEU A 132 -4.86 14.18 -21.77
C LEU A 132 -5.82 15.35 -22.03
N GLN A 133 -7.12 15.10 -21.97
CA GLN A 133 -8.17 16.11 -21.92
C GLN A 133 -8.50 16.48 -20.46
N ILE A 134 -9.23 17.58 -20.26
CA ILE A 134 -9.67 17.97 -18.91
C ILE A 134 -10.56 16.87 -18.32
N GLY A 135 -10.17 16.34 -17.18
CA GLY A 135 -10.80 15.22 -16.50
C GLY A 135 -10.02 13.91 -16.57
N ASP A 136 -9.10 13.76 -17.55
CA ASP A 136 -8.28 12.56 -17.73
C ASP A 136 -7.20 12.42 -16.65
N ARG A 137 -6.70 11.19 -16.51
CA ARG A 137 -5.79 10.78 -15.43
C ARG A 137 -4.56 10.06 -15.97
N VAL A 138 -3.44 10.29 -15.29
CA VAL A 138 -2.17 9.59 -15.49
C VAL A 138 -1.63 9.20 -14.11
N SER A 139 -1.01 8.02 -14.00
CA SER A 139 -0.57 7.45 -12.72
C SER A 139 0.80 6.82 -12.87
N ASN A 140 1.56 6.80 -11.77
CA ASN A 140 2.81 6.03 -11.71
C ASN A 140 2.55 4.50 -11.73
N GLY A 141 1.28 4.11 -11.73
CA GLY A 141 0.79 2.74 -11.75
C GLY A 141 0.34 2.24 -10.38
N CYS A 142 0.57 3.01 -9.30
CA CYS A 142 0.14 2.59 -7.98
C CYS A 142 -0.25 3.75 -7.03
N THR A 143 0.69 4.40 -6.33
CA THR A 143 0.41 5.41 -5.29
C THR A 143 0.02 6.79 -5.87
N VAL A 144 0.77 7.28 -6.86
CA VAL A 144 0.67 8.65 -7.36
C VAL A 144 -0.22 8.71 -8.58
N ASN A 145 -1.14 9.68 -8.58
CA ASN A 145 -2.05 9.96 -9.67
C ASN A 145 -2.13 11.47 -9.89
N LEU A 146 -2.18 11.89 -11.16
CA LEU A 146 -2.47 13.25 -11.58
C LEU A 146 -3.75 13.23 -12.43
N ARG A 147 -4.64 14.21 -12.22
CA ARG A 147 -5.81 14.47 -13.07
C ARG A 147 -5.73 15.88 -13.62
N LEU A 148 -5.84 16.04 -14.94
CA LEU A 148 -5.91 17.37 -15.55
C LEU A 148 -7.24 18.03 -15.17
N VAL A 149 -7.20 19.25 -14.61
CA VAL A 149 -8.41 19.95 -14.16
C VAL A 149 -8.65 21.31 -14.81
N SER A 150 -7.60 21.98 -15.29
CA SER A 150 -7.78 23.16 -16.15
C SER A 150 -6.57 23.38 -17.05
N ILE A 151 -6.80 24.03 -18.19
CA ILE A 151 -5.76 24.49 -19.10
C ILE A 151 -5.89 26.00 -19.26
N LYS A 152 -4.76 26.70 -19.27
CA LYS A 152 -4.58 28.11 -19.63
C LYS A 152 -3.47 28.19 -20.68
N ALA A 153 -3.36 29.33 -21.35
CA ALA A 153 -2.50 29.53 -22.53
C ALA A 153 -1.06 28.97 -22.41
N THR A 154 -0.45 29.01 -21.22
CA THR A 154 0.92 28.53 -20.97
C THR A 154 1.02 27.54 -19.80
N THR A 155 -0.09 27.14 -19.18
CA THR A 155 -0.09 26.40 -17.91
C THR A 155 -1.23 25.39 -17.87
N ALA A 156 -0.90 24.14 -17.54
CA ALA A 156 -1.86 23.08 -17.25
C ALA A 156 -1.88 22.80 -15.75
N THR A 157 -3.07 22.84 -15.14
CA THR A 157 -3.25 22.60 -13.70
C THR A 157 -3.81 21.19 -13.48
N PHE A 158 -3.18 20.45 -12.58
CA PHE A 158 -3.58 19.11 -12.19
C PHE A 158 -3.92 19.06 -10.71
N ILE A 159 -4.90 18.22 -10.35
CA ILE A 159 -4.99 17.68 -9.00
C ILE A 159 -4.12 16.44 -8.96
N LYS A 160 -3.16 16.41 -8.04
CA LYS A 160 -2.34 15.25 -7.75
C LYS A 160 -2.80 14.66 -6.42
N TRP A 161 -2.93 13.34 -6.35
CA TRP A 161 -3.10 12.64 -5.09
C TRP A 161 -2.12 11.48 -4.95
N THR A 162 -1.70 11.24 -3.70
CA THR A 162 -0.82 10.13 -3.33
C THR A 162 -1.52 9.29 -2.28
N ASP A 163 -1.93 8.08 -2.66
CA ASP A 163 -2.46 7.09 -1.73
C ASP A 163 -1.30 6.29 -1.13
N THR A 164 -0.98 6.54 0.14
CA THR A 164 0.08 5.86 0.90
C THR A 164 -0.43 4.66 1.69
N ALA A 165 -1.75 4.49 1.85
CA ALA A 165 -2.34 3.25 2.37
C ALA A 165 -2.34 2.15 1.32
N ARG A 166 -2.36 2.49 0.03
CA ARG A 166 -2.27 1.53 -1.05
C ARG A 166 -0.94 0.78 -0.95
N PRO A 167 -0.95 -0.55 -0.75
CA PRO A 167 0.25 -1.34 -0.95
C PRO A 167 0.70 -1.16 -2.40
N CYS A 168 1.93 -0.71 -2.58
CA CYS A 168 2.61 -0.71 -3.88
C CYS A 168 3.90 -1.54 -3.84
N PRO A 169 3.83 -2.83 -3.43
CA PRO A 169 5.00 -3.66 -3.21
C PRO A 169 5.27 -4.46 -4.47
N ILE A 170 6.47 -4.32 -5.01
CA ILE A 170 6.88 -5.08 -6.18
C ILE A 170 8.28 -5.60 -5.94
N CYS A 171 8.31 -6.36 -4.88
CA CYS A 171 9.46 -6.52 -4.05
C CYS A 171 9.39 -7.92 -3.44
N LEU A 172 10.56 -8.38 -3.02
CA LEU A 172 10.75 -9.63 -2.31
C LEU A 172 10.23 -9.49 -0.88
N ALA A 173 9.88 -10.62 -0.28
CA ALA A 173 9.68 -10.71 1.15
C ALA A 173 10.96 -10.35 1.93
N GLU A 174 10.80 -9.72 3.10
CA GLU A 174 11.81 -9.73 4.16
C GLU A 174 12.40 -11.14 4.37
N ASN A 175 13.69 -11.21 4.71
CA ASN A 175 14.46 -12.44 4.90
C ASN A 175 14.72 -13.27 3.63
N THR A 176 14.25 -12.84 2.46
CA THR A 176 14.69 -13.42 1.18
C THR A 176 16.21 -13.30 1.05
N LEU A 177 16.88 -14.43 0.83
CA LEU A 177 18.33 -14.55 0.78
C LEU A 177 18.84 -14.21 -0.61
N ILE A 178 19.56 -13.11 -0.74
CA ILE A 178 20.22 -12.73 -1.99
C ILE A 178 21.61 -13.34 -2.04
N GLU A 179 21.96 -13.95 -3.15
CA GLU A 179 23.29 -14.54 -3.32
C GLU A 179 24.35 -13.46 -3.56
N THR A 180 25.42 -13.47 -2.75
CA THR A 180 26.60 -12.62 -2.95
C THR A 180 27.86 -13.47 -3.19
N PRO A 181 28.95 -12.90 -3.73
CA PRO A 181 30.25 -13.57 -3.80
C PRO A 181 30.82 -14.03 -2.44
N LEU A 182 30.31 -13.49 -1.32
CA LEU A 182 30.72 -13.83 0.04
C LEU A 182 29.71 -14.72 0.80
N GLY A 183 28.68 -15.23 0.11
CA GLY A 183 27.57 -15.99 0.70
C GLY A 183 26.23 -15.27 0.59
N THR A 184 25.15 -15.87 1.09
CA THR A 184 23.81 -15.28 1.04
C THR A 184 23.60 -14.20 2.10
N VAL A 185 22.95 -13.09 1.75
CA VAL A 185 22.60 -11.99 2.65
C VAL A 185 21.10 -11.72 2.59
N PRO A 186 20.38 -11.56 3.72
CA PRO A 186 18.97 -11.17 3.71
C PRO A 186 18.76 -9.82 3.02
N VAL A 187 17.77 -9.74 2.13
CA VAL A 187 17.54 -8.56 1.27
C VAL A 187 17.44 -7.24 2.05
N GLN A 188 16.84 -7.25 3.25
CA GLN A 188 16.69 -6.05 4.07
C GLN A 188 18.00 -5.54 4.70
N GLN A 189 19.08 -6.30 4.61
CA GLN A 189 20.42 -5.92 5.10
C GLN A 189 21.34 -5.40 3.98
N LEU A 190 20.93 -5.54 2.71
CA LEU A 190 21.69 -5.08 1.56
C LEU A 190 21.70 -3.55 1.45
N LYS A 191 22.79 -3.04 0.85
CA LYS A 191 23.04 -1.61 0.68
C LYS A 191 23.69 -1.37 -0.68
N ALA A 192 23.49 -0.16 -1.22
CA ALA A 192 24.23 0.27 -2.39
C ALA A 192 25.75 0.19 -2.13
N GLY A 193 26.52 -0.23 -3.13
CA GLY A 193 27.95 -0.53 -3.04
C GLY A 193 28.30 -1.98 -2.67
N MET A 194 27.34 -2.80 -2.21
CA MET A 194 27.58 -4.23 -1.97
C MET A 194 27.59 -5.01 -3.28
N ALA A 195 28.39 -6.08 -3.35
CA ALA A 195 28.42 -7.00 -4.48
C ALA A 195 27.38 -8.12 -4.34
N ILE A 196 26.72 -8.50 -5.43
CA ILE A 196 25.75 -9.60 -5.55
C ILE A 196 26.06 -10.44 -6.79
N TRP A 197 25.48 -11.64 -6.89
CA TRP A 197 25.46 -12.38 -8.15
C TRP A 197 24.29 -11.92 -9.04
N SER A 198 24.64 -11.56 -10.27
CA SER A 198 23.75 -11.17 -11.37
C SER A 198 24.02 -12.09 -12.58
N VAL A 199 23.39 -11.81 -13.72
CA VAL A 199 23.76 -12.39 -15.02
C VAL A 199 23.90 -11.30 -16.09
N ASN A 200 24.88 -11.46 -16.98
CA ASN A 200 25.03 -10.57 -18.14
C ASN A 200 24.06 -10.95 -19.29
N LEU A 201 24.08 -10.18 -20.39
CA LEU A 201 23.27 -10.46 -21.58
C LEU A 201 23.56 -11.82 -22.26
N ALA A 202 24.72 -12.44 -22.00
CA ALA A 202 25.04 -13.79 -22.47
C ALA A 202 24.53 -14.90 -21.54
N GLY A 203 23.90 -14.55 -20.40
CA GLY A 203 23.43 -15.48 -19.38
C GLY A 203 24.52 -15.97 -18.42
N GLU A 204 25.72 -15.40 -18.47
CA GLU A 204 26.83 -15.77 -17.60
C GLU A 204 26.65 -15.14 -16.21
N ARG A 205 26.82 -15.94 -15.15
CA ARG A 205 26.71 -15.47 -13.76
C ARG A 205 27.94 -14.64 -13.38
N ILE A 206 27.74 -13.36 -13.12
CA ILE A 206 28.80 -12.37 -12.85
C ILE A 206 28.55 -11.60 -11.55
N PRO A 207 29.60 -11.10 -10.87
CA PRO A 207 29.42 -10.24 -9.71
C PRO A 207 29.10 -8.80 -10.16
N GLU A 208 28.05 -8.22 -9.60
CA GLU A 208 27.64 -6.83 -9.87
C GLU A 208 27.43 -6.05 -8.58
N ILE A 209 27.50 -4.72 -8.68
CA ILE A 209 27.36 -3.83 -7.53
C ILE A 209 25.92 -3.36 -7.44
N ILE A 210 25.32 -3.42 -6.25
CA ILE A 210 24.02 -2.80 -6.00
C ILE A 210 24.17 -1.28 -6.15
N VAL A 211 23.46 -0.66 -7.09
CA VAL A 211 23.43 0.80 -7.27
C VAL A 211 22.29 1.46 -6.50
N LYS A 212 21.20 0.72 -6.23
CA LYS A 212 19.99 1.22 -5.58
C LYS A 212 19.36 0.11 -4.72
N THR A 213 18.73 0.50 -3.63
CA THR A 213 17.92 -0.38 -2.77
C THR A 213 16.58 0.29 -2.51
N SER A 214 15.54 -0.51 -2.28
CA SER A 214 14.19 -0.05 -1.95
C SER A 214 13.65 -0.83 -0.76
N MET A 215 12.90 -0.13 0.09
CA MET A 215 12.07 -0.69 1.15
C MET A 215 10.70 -0.03 1.03
N THR A 216 9.67 -0.82 0.78
CA THR A 216 8.28 -0.36 0.67
C THR A 216 7.46 -0.94 1.81
N PRO A 217 6.98 -0.11 2.77
CA PRO A 217 6.02 -0.53 3.78
C PRO A 217 4.75 -1.11 3.15
N VAL A 218 4.12 -2.07 3.82
CA VAL A 218 2.89 -2.72 3.35
C VAL A 218 1.85 -2.81 4.48
N PRO A 219 0.56 -2.64 4.18
CA PRO A 219 -0.50 -2.83 5.15
C PRO A 219 -0.74 -4.33 5.39
N ALA A 220 -1.40 -4.66 6.51
CA ALA A 220 -1.72 -6.03 6.92
C ALA A 220 -2.57 -6.85 5.92
N THR A 221 -3.13 -6.21 4.89
CA THR A 221 -3.87 -6.86 3.79
C THR A 221 -2.99 -7.28 2.61
N HIS A 222 -1.68 -6.99 2.64
CA HIS A 222 -0.77 -7.35 1.56
C HIS A 222 -0.65 -8.87 1.39
N ARG A 223 -0.42 -9.29 0.15
CA ARG A 223 -0.30 -10.69 -0.27
C ARG A 223 0.85 -10.87 -1.25
N VAL A 224 1.62 -11.92 -1.04
CA VAL A 224 2.73 -12.35 -1.90
C VAL A 224 2.42 -13.67 -2.57
N VAL A 225 3.00 -13.91 -3.73
CA VAL A 225 3.03 -15.25 -4.35
C VAL A 225 4.11 -16.05 -3.64
N HIS A 226 3.71 -17.17 -3.05
CA HIS A 226 4.59 -18.23 -2.60
C HIS A 226 4.82 -19.19 -3.77
N LEU A 227 6.02 -19.13 -4.34
CA LEU A 227 6.50 -20.07 -5.36
C LEU A 227 7.28 -21.19 -4.66
N ARG A 228 7.01 -22.44 -5.05
CA ARG A 228 7.85 -23.60 -4.68
C ARG A 228 8.22 -24.40 -5.92
N PHE A 229 9.47 -24.82 -5.97
CA PHE A 229 10.12 -25.46 -7.12
C PHE A 229 10.41 -26.94 -6.82
N ASP A 230 10.56 -27.75 -7.88
CA ASP A 230 10.80 -29.21 -7.74
C ASP A 230 12.21 -29.55 -7.23
N ASP A 231 13.17 -28.63 -7.38
CA ASP A 231 14.50 -28.69 -6.80
C ASP A 231 14.57 -28.24 -5.33
N GLY A 232 13.43 -27.88 -4.74
CA GLY A 232 13.31 -27.48 -3.34
C GLY A 232 13.52 -25.99 -3.06
N ARG A 233 13.78 -25.16 -4.08
CA ARG A 233 13.77 -23.70 -3.91
C ARG A 233 12.36 -23.19 -3.58
N GLU A 234 12.29 -22.14 -2.78
CA GLU A 234 11.05 -21.40 -2.52
C GLU A 234 11.31 -19.90 -2.41
N VAL A 235 10.38 -19.09 -2.89
CA VAL A 235 10.50 -17.63 -2.81
C VAL A 235 9.13 -16.98 -2.65
N PHE A 236 9.10 -15.89 -1.87
CA PHE A 236 7.91 -15.13 -1.54
C PHE A 236 8.04 -13.74 -2.16
N VAL A 237 7.25 -13.46 -3.18
CA VAL A 237 7.44 -12.27 -4.02
C VAL A 237 6.10 -11.63 -4.36
N SER A 238 6.09 -10.30 -4.43
CA SER A 238 4.88 -9.56 -4.84
C SER A 238 4.45 -9.93 -6.27
N PRO A 239 3.13 -10.04 -6.58
CA PRO A 239 2.66 -10.59 -7.86
C PRO A 239 3.13 -9.86 -9.11
N GLY A 240 3.38 -8.55 -9.04
CA GLY A 240 3.83 -7.74 -10.18
C GLY A 240 5.33 -7.79 -10.48
N HIS A 241 6.12 -8.55 -9.71
CA HIS A 241 7.58 -8.53 -9.83
C HIS A 241 8.03 -9.28 -11.09
N PRO A 242 8.98 -8.73 -11.87
CA PRO A 242 9.31 -9.26 -13.18
C PRO A 242 10.12 -10.56 -13.10
N THR A 243 9.79 -11.47 -14.00
CA THR A 243 10.59 -12.66 -14.29
C THR A 243 11.64 -12.36 -15.36
N ILE A 244 12.68 -13.20 -15.44
CA ILE A 244 13.72 -13.06 -16.47
C ILE A 244 13.23 -13.27 -17.91
N ASP A 245 12.02 -13.80 -18.08
CA ASP A 245 11.38 -14.04 -19.37
C ASP A 245 10.26 -13.03 -19.70
N GLY A 246 10.19 -11.91 -18.96
CA GLY A 246 9.30 -10.78 -19.25
C GLY A 246 7.84 -10.97 -18.82
N ARG A 247 7.55 -11.99 -18.03
CA ARG A 247 6.26 -12.18 -17.32
C ARG A 247 6.31 -11.50 -15.95
N HIS A 248 5.20 -11.50 -15.21
CA HIS A 248 5.25 -11.25 -13.77
C HIS A 248 5.15 -12.56 -12.98
N VAL A 249 5.65 -12.56 -11.75
CA VAL A 249 5.56 -13.69 -10.82
C VAL A 249 4.11 -14.16 -10.60
N GLY A 250 3.14 -13.23 -10.60
CA GLY A 250 1.70 -13.55 -10.48
C GLY A 250 1.09 -14.29 -11.67
N ASP A 251 1.77 -14.31 -12.82
CA ASP A 251 1.35 -15.05 -14.02
C ASP A 251 1.86 -16.50 -14.04
N LEU A 252 2.78 -16.84 -13.11
CA LEU A 252 3.34 -18.18 -12.95
C LEU A 252 2.33 -19.16 -12.34
N LYS A 253 2.37 -20.41 -12.78
CA LYS A 253 1.43 -21.46 -12.35
C LYS A 253 2.14 -22.78 -12.09
N ALA A 254 1.59 -23.58 -11.17
CA ALA A 254 2.02 -24.95 -10.96
C ALA A 254 2.01 -25.77 -12.26
N GLY A 255 3.01 -26.61 -12.46
CA GLY A 255 3.26 -27.38 -13.68
C GLY A 255 3.99 -26.62 -14.80
N GLN A 256 4.23 -25.31 -14.67
CA GLN A 256 5.11 -24.56 -15.59
C GLN A 256 6.58 -24.74 -15.21
N PHE A 257 7.47 -24.52 -16.18
CA PHE A 257 8.92 -24.42 -15.94
C PHE A 257 9.32 -22.95 -15.78
N TYR A 258 10.19 -22.65 -14.83
CA TYR A 258 10.81 -21.33 -14.68
C TYR A 258 12.21 -21.46 -14.06
N ASN A 259 13.16 -20.65 -14.55
CA ASN A 259 14.55 -20.61 -14.06
C ASN A 259 15.16 -22.01 -13.78
N GLY A 260 15.01 -22.92 -14.76
CA GLY A 260 15.61 -24.26 -14.76
C GLY A 260 14.86 -25.35 -13.98
N SER A 261 13.71 -25.07 -13.37
CA SER A 261 12.96 -26.03 -12.54
C SER A 261 11.45 -25.97 -12.78
N ALA A 262 10.73 -27.05 -12.46
CA ALA A 262 9.26 -27.06 -12.48
C ALA A 262 8.70 -26.39 -11.22
N ILE A 263 7.72 -25.51 -11.41
CA ILE A 263 6.95 -24.90 -10.33
C ILE A 263 5.97 -25.96 -9.82
N LEU A 264 6.15 -26.41 -8.57
CA LEU A 264 5.20 -27.29 -7.89
C LEU A 264 3.98 -26.53 -7.37
N MET A 265 4.17 -25.26 -6.98
CA MET A 265 3.14 -24.45 -6.35
C MET A 265 3.36 -22.96 -6.66
N ALA A 266 2.26 -22.24 -6.92
CA ALA A 266 2.23 -20.79 -7.05
C ALA A 266 0.93 -20.30 -6.40
N GLU A 267 0.99 -19.86 -5.14
CA GLU A 267 -0.17 -19.47 -4.35
C GLU A 267 -0.06 -18.05 -3.82
N LEU A 268 -1.12 -17.26 -3.97
CA LEU A 268 -1.19 -15.92 -3.40
C LEU A 268 -1.60 -16.02 -1.92
N ILE A 269 -0.69 -15.73 -0.99
CA ILE A 269 -0.91 -15.88 0.46
C ILE A 269 -0.84 -14.53 1.19
N PRO A 270 -1.46 -14.36 2.38
CA PRO A 270 -1.24 -13.21 3.25
C PRO A 270 0.24 -13.02 3.59
N TYR A 271 0.69 -11.77 3.62
CA TYR A 271 2.05 -11.41 3.98
C TYR A 271 2.15 -11.01 5.46
N ALA A 272 3.18 -11.48 6.15
CA ALA A 272 3.29 -11.38 7.61
C ALA A 272 4.23 -10.27 8.13
N TYR A 273 4.98 -9.59 7.25
CA TYR A 273 5.96 -8.57 7.63
C TYR A 273 5.50 -7.17 7.22
N GLU A 274 6.13 -6.15 7.80
CA GLU A 274 5.73 -4.73 7.67
C GLU A 274 6.22 -4.06 6.38
N ALA A 275 7.21 -4.64 5.69
CA ALA A 275 7.80 -4.08 4.48
C ALA A 275 8.26 -5.18 3.50
N THR A 276 8.44 -4.76 2.25
CA THR A 276 9.00 -5.58 1.16
C THR A 276 10.19 -4.84 0.53
N TYR A 277 11.14 -5.58 -0.05
CA TYR A 277 12.44 -5.04 -0.46
C TYR A 277 12.79 -5.35 -1.93
N ASP A 278 13.54 -4.46 -2.57
CA ASP A 278 14.10 -4.69 -3.90
C ASP A 278 15.48 -4.03 -4.04
N ILE A 279 16.28 -4.50 -5.00
CA ILE A 279 17.65 -4.05 -5.25
C ILE A 279 17.88 -3.88 -6.75
N LEU A 280 18.73 -2.92 -7.13
CA LEU A 280 19.15 -2.71 -8.51
C LEU A 280 20.62 -3.13 -8.66
N PRO A 281 20.93 -4.22 -9.37
CA PRO A 281 22.29 -4.50 -9.84
C PRO A 281 22.79 -3.42 -10.81
N SER A 282 24.10 -3.27 -10.93
CA SER A 282 24.73 -2.30 -11.85
C SER A 282 24.68 -2.71 -13.33
N GLY A 283 24.28 -3.94 -13.64
CA GLY A 283 24.31 -4.51 -14.99
C GLY A 283 23.10 -4.23 -15.86
N GLU A 284 23.26 -4.56 -17.14
CA GLU A 284 22.30 -4.31 -18.22
C GLU A 284 20.99 -5.12 -18.07
N THR A 285 20.99 -6.20 -17.30
CA THR A 285 19.80 -7.05 -17.06
C THR A 285 18.98 -6.60 -15.87
N GLY A 286 19.59 -5.99 -14.86
CA GLY A 286 18.98 -5.75 -13.56
C GLY A 286 18.58 -7.04 -12.81
N PHE A 287 19.11 -8.21 -13.18
CA PHE A 287 18.71 -9.50 -12.61
C PHE A 287 19.53 -9.89 -11.37
N TYR A 288 18.91 -10.60 -10.42
CA TYR A 288 19.60 -11.09 -9.22
C TYR A 288 19.01 -12.42 -8.71
N TRP A 289 19.82 -13.17 -7.96
CA TRP A 289 19.41 -14.45 -7.37
C TRP A 289 18.82 -14.26 -5.98
N ALA A 290 17.54 -14.62 -5.80
CA ALA A 290 16.77 -14.53 -4.57
C ALA A 290 16.26 -15.92 -4.16
N ASN A 291 16.72 -16.43 -3.00
CA ASN A 291 16.56 -17.85 -2.59
C ASN A 291 16.99 -18.84 -3.70
N GLY A 292 18.03 -18.50 -4.46
CA GLY A 292 18.48 -19.29 -5.62
C GLY A 292 17.54 -19.23 -6.82
N VAL A 293 16.53 -18.36 -6.85
CA VAL A 293 15.65 -18.09 -8.01
C VAL A 293 16.07 -16.77 -8.66
N LEU A 294 16.39 -16.78 -9.95
CA LEU A 294 16.74 -15.57 -10.69
C LEU A 294 15.47 -14.75 -10.98
N LEU A 295 15.47 -13.47 -10.61
CA LEU A 295 14.37 -12.50 -10.79
C LEU A 295 14.92 -11.17 -11.32
N GLY A 296 14.05 -10.31 -11.84
CA GLY A 296 14.42 -8.97 -12.28
C GLY A 296 14.12 -7.90 -11.23
N SER A 297 14.96 -6.88 -11.16
CA SER A 297 14.66 -5.65 -10.42
C SER A 297 13.45 -4.92 -11.01
N THR A 298 12.73 -4.19 -10.15
CA THR A 298 11.72 -3.19 -10.55
C THR A 298 12.26 -1.76 -10.55
N LEU A 299 13.50 -1.61 -10.08
CA LEU A 299 14.18 -0.34 -9.98
C LEU A 299 14.88 0.03 -11.30
N HIS A 300 15.09 1.33 -11.44
CA HIS A 300 15.81 2.07 -12.49
C HIS A 300 16.55 3.23 -11.80
#